data_AF-A0A1Z9BW02-F1
#
_entry.id   AF-A0A1Z9BW02-F1
#
_cell.length_a   1.000
_cell.length_b   1.000
_cell.length_c   1.000
_cell.angle_alpha   90.00
_cell.angle_beta   90.00
_cell.angle_gamma   90.00
#
_symmetry.space_group_name_H-M   'P 1'
#
loop_
_entity.id
_entity.type
_entity.pdbx_description
1 polymer ?
#
loop_
_entity_poly.entity_id
_entity_poly.type
_entity_poly.pdbx_seq_one_letter_code
_entity_poly.pdbx_strand_id
1 'polypeptide(L)'
;MNSRKIESAIYFANGLALMASMLISFFFGGLGEAGLRTFIRLTAWQATLLFVAVSVGAPLESRAPNGWTRLLDSLSPVLLKATALSMLAHLSALVFLALAFPEPFRSTLTPLALAAGGLAYTLLMMFAFTPKHVAVHALGPLAWRRTQAVGFGFIWIIFVRTYFSRTAEDPTAIFFLVLLGFSAFFRGTWAFRTQPGSNSL
;
A
#
# COMPACT_ATOMS: atom_id res chain seq x y z
N MET A 1 15.43 -13.35 -16.79
CA MET A 1 15.64 -13.32 -15.33
C MET A 1 14.57 -14.19 -14.66
N ASN A 2 14.92 -15.04 -13.69
CA ASN A 2 13.97 -15.99 -13.07
C ASN A 2 12.99 -15.23 -12.16
N SER A 3 11.68 -15.25 -12.46
CA SER A 3 10.64 -14.54 -11.68
C SER A 3 10.73 -14.80 -10.18
N ARG A 4 10.99 -16.06 -9.79
CA ARG A 4 11.12 -16.43 -8.37
C ARG A 4 12.29 -15.75 -7.68
N LYS A 5 13.42 -15.55 -8.38
CA LYS A 5 14.57 -14.84 -7.82
C LYS A 5 14.25 -13.35 -7.56
N ILE A 6 13.51 -12.71 -8.47
CA ILE A 6 13.10 -11.32 -8.32
C ILE A 6 12.11 -11.18 -7.16
N GLU A 7 11.12 -12.08 -7.08
CA GLU A 7 10.15 -12.09 -6.00
C GLU A 7 10.82 -12.25 -4.63
N SER A 8 11.72 -13.23 -4.49
CA SER A 8 12.51 -13.42 -3.27
C SER A 8 13.35 -12.19 -2.93
N ALA A 9 13.96 -11.54 -3.92
CA ALA A 9 14.72 -10.31 -3.71
C ALA A 9 13.83 -9.16 -3.19
N ILE A 10 12.61 -9.01 -3.71
CA ILE A 10 11.66 -7.98 -3.24
C ILE A 10 11.21 -8.26 -1.81
N TYR A 11 10.87 -9.52 -1.48
CA TYR A 11 10.50 -9.86 -0.09
C TYR A 11 11.67 -9.67 0.87
N PHE A 12 12.88 -10.05 0.46
CA PHE A 12 14.09 -9.86 1.25
C PHE A 12 14.37 -8.37 1.48
N ALA A 13 14.31 -7.55 0.43
CA ALA A 13 14.49 -6.09 0.54
C ALA A 13 13.41 -5.46 1.43
N ASN A 14 12.15 -5.89 1.30
CA ASN A 14 11.06 -5.43 2.16
C ASN A 14 11.29 -5.80 3.64
N GLY A 15 11.72 -7.03 3.91
CA GLY A 15 12.07 -7.48 5.26
C GLY A 15 13.25 -6.72 5.85
N LEU A 16 14.30 -6.48 5.07
CA LEU A 16 15.44 -5.67 5.48
C LEU A 16 15.05 -4.23 5.78
N ALA A 17 14.17 -3.62 4.96
CA ALA A 17 13.65 -2.28 5.20
C ALA A 17 12.80 -2.19 6.48
N LEU A 18 12.00 -3.22 6.79
CA LEU A 18 11.26 -3.30 8.05
C LEU A 18 12.20 -3.43 9.25
N MET A 19 13.23 -4.28 9.14
CA MET A 19 14.24 -4.44 10.18
C MET A 19 15.01 -3.14 10.41
N ALA A 20 15.46 -2.49 9.35
CA ALA A 20 16.13 -1.20 9.44
C ALA A 20 15.23 -0.14 10.08
N SER A 21 13.95 -0.07 9.67
CA SER A 21 12.97 0.84 10.26
C SER A 21 12.81 0.60 11.77
N MET A 22 12.76 -0.66 12.20
CA MET A 22 12.68 -1.04 13.60
C MET A 22 13.93 -0.57 14.37
N LEU A 23 15.13 -0.90 13.87
CA LEU A 23 16.40 -0.53 14.48
C LEU A 23 16.57 0.98 14.58
N ILE A 24 16.32 1.73 13.50
CA ILE A 24 16.38 3.19 13.48
C ILE A 24 15.43 3.77 14.53
N SER A 25 14.19 3.27 14.57
CA SER A 25 13.17 3.78 15.48
C SER A 25 13.56 3.62 16.94
N PHE A 26 14.06 2.45 17.33
CA PHE A 26 14.45 2.18 18.71
C PHE A 26 15.82 2.77 19.08
N PHE A 27 16.70 2.99 18.10
CA PHE A 27 17.97 3.67 18.31
C PHE A 27 17.76 5.16 18.63
N PHE A 28 16.91 5.86 17.87
CA PHE A 28 16.66 7.30 18.07
C PHE A 28 15.55 7.61 19.08
N GLY A 29 14.51 6.77 19.16
CA GLY A 29 13.33 7.01 20.00
C GLY A 29 13.28 6.19 21.28
N GLY A 30 14.25 5.29 21.51
CA GLY A 30 14.25 4.35 22.64
C GLY A 30 13.12 3.31 22.58
N LEU A 31 13.08 2.39 23.55
CA LEU A 31 12.07 1.31 23.62
C LEU A 31 10.67 1.76 24.09
N GLY A 32 10.44 3.07 24.21
CA GLY A 32 9.17 3.65 24.66
C GLY A 32 8.23 4.06 23.52
N GLU A 33 7.24 4.88 23.86
CA GLU A 33 6.23 5.39 22.94
C GLU A 33 6.84 6.10 21.71
N ALA A 34 7.89 6.91 21.92
CA ALA A 34 8.52 7.70 20.86
C ALA A 34 9.15 6.81 19.77
N GLY A 35 9.89 5.77 20.16
CA GLY A 35 10.42 4.78 19.22
C GLY A 35 9.29 4.05 18.49
N LEU A 36 8.25 3.62 19.20
CA LEU A 36 7.12 2.94 18.57
C LEU A 36 6.37 3.82 17.55
N ARG A 37 6.14 5.11 17.86
CA ARG A 37 5.54 6.07 16.92
C ARG A 37 6.43 6.34 15.71
N THR A 38 7.76 6.33 15.90
CA THR A 38 8.72 6.41 14.80
C THR A 38 8.61 5.19 13.90
N PHE A 39 8.51 3.98 14.48
CA PHE A 39 8.36 2.74 13.71
C PHE A 39 7.03 2.70 12.93
N ILE A 40 5.94 3.13 13.56
CA ILE A 40 4.62 3.33 12.92
C ILE A 40 4.76 4.27 11.71
N ARG A 41 5.53 5.36 11.82
CA ARG A 41 5.75 6.30 10.71
C ARG A 41 6.53 5.67 9.57
N LEU A 42 7.67 5.03 9.86
CA LEU A 42 8.54 4.44 8.83
C LEU A 42 7.85 3.28 8.09
N THR A 43 7.10 2.45 8.81
CA THR A 43 6.30 1.37 8.18
C THR A 43 5.20 1.91 7.27
N ALA A 44 4.55 3.02 7.65
CA ALA A 44 3.57 3.70 6.79
C ALA A 44 4.22 4.28 5.52
N TRP A 45 5.39 4.90 5.65
CA TRP A 45 6.17 5.43 4.53
C TRP A 45 6.54 4.32 3.55
N GLN A 46 7.13 3.23 4.05
CA GLN A 46 7.50 2.05 3.26
C GLN A 46 6.28 1.48 2.52
N ALA A 47 5.17 1.24 3.23
CA ALA A 47 3.95 0.75 2.62
C ALA A 47 3.40 1.70 1.55
N THR A 48 3.49 3.01 1.76
CA THR A 48 3.03 4.02 0.79
C THR A 48 3.85 3.97 -0.49
N LEU A 49 5.18 3.84 -0.41
CA LEU A 49 6.04 3.73 -1.59
C LEU A 49 5.70 2.50 -2.42
N LEU A 50 5.56 1.35 -1.76
CA LEU A 50 5.18 0.10 -2.42
C LEU A 50 3.78 0.19 -3.02
N PHE A 51 2.83 0.80 -2.30
CA PHE A 51 1.47 1.03 -2.77
C PHE A 51 1.44 1.93 -4.01
N VAL A 52 2.22 3.03 -4.01
CA VAL A 52 2.33 3.91 -5.17
C VAL A 52 2.85 3.12 -6.37
N ALA A 53 3.91 2.33 -6.20
CA ALA A 53 4.49 1.51 -7.28
C ALA A 53 3.49 0.52 -7.88
N VAL A 54 2.74 -0.22 -7.06
CA VAL A 54 1.69 -1.13 -7.57
C VAL A 54 0.54 -0.37 -8.22
N SER A 55 0.18 0.80 -7.69
CA SER A 55 -0.97 1.57 -8.14
C SER A 55 -0.78 2.20 -9.54
N VAL A 56 0.46 2.35 -10.00
CA VAL A 56 0.80 2.94 -11.30
C VAL A 56 1.18 1.91 -12.37
N GLY A 57 1.49 0.65 -12.02
CA GLY A 57 1.97 -0.37 -12.95
C GLY A 57 1.08 -0.55 -14.19
N ALA A 58 -0.12 -1.11 -14.00
CA ALA A 58 -1.05 -1.34 -15.12
C ALA A 58 -1.48 -0.04 -15.85
N PRO A 59 -1.77 1.07 -15.14
CA PRO A 59 -2.03 2.35 -15.80
C PRO A 59 -0.90 2.89 -16.68
N LEU A 60 0.36 2.72 -16.29
CA LEU A 60 1.52 3.16 -17.06
C LEU A 60 1.73 2.29 -18.30
N GLU A 61 1.67 0.95 -18.17
CA GLU A 61 1.78 0.04 -19.32
C GLU A 61 0.67 0.31 -20.35
N SER A 62 -0.54 0.67 -19.90
CA SER A 62 -1.65 0.99 -20.81
C SER A 62 -1.51 2.32 -21.57
N ARG A 63 -0.63 3.24 -21.12
CA ARG A 63 -0.44 4.57 -21.74
C ARG A 63 0.87 4.70 -22.50
N ALA A 64 1.94 4.09 -21.99
CA ALA A 64 3.28 4.19 -22.53
C ALA A 64 3.96 2.81 -22.53
N PRO A 65 3.43 1.82 -23.29
CA PRO A 65 3.92 0.45 -23.24
C PRO A 65 5.38 0.36 -23.67
N ASN A 66 6.23 -0.12 -22.78
CA ASN A 66 7.65 -0.38 -23.02
C ASN A 66 8.17 -1.46 -22.05
N GLY A 67 9.45 -1.83 -22.15
CA GLY A 67 10.03 -2.88 -21.31
C GLY A 67 9.95 -2.59 -19.80
N TRP A 68 10.08 -1.33 -19.40
CA TRP A 68 10.04 -0.91 -17.99
C TRP A 68 8.62 -0.91 -17.43
N THR A 69 7.64 -0.38 -18.16
CA THR A 69 6.24 -0.36 -17.71
C THR A 69 5.66 -1.77 -17.64
N ARG A 70 6.06 -2.66 -18.56
CA ARG A 70 5.69 -4.08 -18.53
C ARG A 70 6.33 -4.80 -17.36
N LEU A 71 7.60 -4.52 -17.07
CA LEU A 71 8.27 -5.05 -15.89
C LEU A 71 7.52 -4.60 -14.63
N LEU A 72 7.22 -3.31 -14.48
CA LEU A 72 6.50 -2.79 -13.32
C LEU A 72 5.10 -3.42 -13.14
N ASP A 73 4.34 -3.58 -14.22
CA ASP A 73 3.06 -4.30 -14.19
C ASP A 73 3.26 -5.77 -13.75
N SER A 74 4.27 -6.46 -14.29
CA SER A 74 4.57 -7.85 -13.90
C SER A 74 4.99 -8.01 -12.43
N LEU A 75 5.59 -6.97 -11.82
CA LEU A 75 5.97 -6.93 -10.41
C LEU A 75 4.82 -6.49 -9.48
N SER A 76 3.72 -5.96 -10.02
CA SER A 76 2.60 -5.45 -9.23
C SER A 76 2.02 -6.47 -8.23
N PRO A 77 1.86 -7.77 -8.55
CA PRO A 77 1.40 -8.76 -7.58
C PRO A 77 2.33 -8.95 -6.38
N VAL A 78 3.65 -8.95 -6.59
CA VAL A 78 4.63 -9.08 -5.49
C VAL A 78 4.76 -7.80 -4.69
N LEU A 79 4.71 -6.63 -5.35
CA LEU A 79 4.68 -5.33 -4.69
C LEU A 79 3.43 -5.15 -3.83
N LEU A 80 2.26 -5.64 -4.29
CA LEU A 80 1.03 -5.61 -3.51
C LEU A 80 1.15 -6.44 -2.23
N LYS A 81 1.74 -7.63 -2.31
CA LYS A 81 2.01 -8.47 -1.15
C LYS A 81 3.02 -7.83 -0.19
N ALA A 82 4.09 -7.23 -0.71
CA ALA A 82 5.06 -6.50 0.11
C ALA A 82 4.40 -5.28 0.81
N THR A 83 3.51 -4.57 0.12
CA THR A 83 2.68 -3.50 0.70
C THR A 83 1.83 -4.04 1.84
N ALA A 84 1.14 -5.16 1.62
CA ALA A 84 0.32 -5.82 2.63
C ALA A 84 1.14 -6.24 3.86
N LEU A 85 2.30 -6.86 3.68
CA LEU A 85 3.19 -7.24 4.78
C LEU A 85 3.70 -6.02 5.57
N SER A 86 4.05 -4.93 4.89
CA SER A 86 4.44 -3.68 5.55
C SER A 86 3.29 -3.07 6.36
N MET A 87 2.07 -3.13 5.83
CA MET A 87 0.87 -2.70 6.56
C MET A 87 0.55 -3.61 7.74
N LEU A 88 0.78 -4.92 7.66
CA LEU A 88 0.65 -5.80 8.82
C LEU A 88 1.64 -5.42 9.92
N ALA A 89 2.91 -5.12 9.58
CA ALA A 89 3.87 -4.61 10.54
C ALA A 89 3.41 -3.27 11.16
N HIS A 90 2.88 -2.37 10.34
CA HIS A 90 2.28 -1.11 10.79
C HIS A 90 1.11 -1.33 11.76
N LEU A 91 0.19 -2.25 11.44
CA LEU A 91 -0.96 -2.60 12.26
C LEU A 91 -0.52 -3.21 13.60
N SER A 92 0.45 -4.14 13.57
CA SER A 92 1.01 -4.74 14.78
C SER A 92 1.61 -3.68 15.70
N ALA A 93 2.30 -2.68 15.13
CA ALA A 93 2.84 -1.56 15.90
C ALA A 93 1.74 -0.66 16.50
N LEU A 94 0.65 -0.42 15.76
CA LEU A 94 -0.54 0.30 16.28
C LEU A 94 -1.24 -0.46 17.41
N VAL A 95 -1.40 -1.78 17.26
CA VAL A 95 -1.96 -2.64 18.31
C VAL A 95 -1.07 -2.62 19.54
N PHE A 96 0.25 -2.75 19.38
CA PHE A 96 1.19 -2.66 20.49
C PHE A 96 1.14 -1.28 21.16
N LEU A 97 1.00 -0.20 20.40
CA LEU A 97 0.84 1.16 20.93
C LEU A 97 -0.45 1.27 21.75
N ALA A 98 -1.55 0.70 21.27
CA ALA A 98 -2.83 0.68 21.97
C ALA A 98 -2.78 -0.11 23.29
N LEU A 99 -2.00 -1.19 23.34
CA LEU A 99 -1.86 -2.04 24.53
C LEU A 99 -0.87 -1.45 25.55
N ALA A 100 0.27 -0.95 25.11
CA ALA A 100 1.34 -0.46 25.98
C ALA A 100 1.14 1.01 26.40
N PHE A 101 0.50 1.83 25.56
CA PHE A 101 0.30 3.27 25.77
C PHE A 101 -1.16 3.67 25.44
N PRO A 102 -2.15 3.18 26.20
CA PRO A 102 -3.56 3.30 25.85
C PRO A 102 -4.07 4.75 25.81
N GLU A 103 -3.67 5.60 26.76
CA GLU A 103 -4.14 6.99 26.83
C GLU A 103 -3.61 7.84 25.65
N PRO A 104 -2.30 7.81 25.31
CA PRO A 104 -1.80 8.46 24.10
C PRO A 104 -2.36 7.90 22.79
N PHE A 105 -2.83 6.65 22.75
CA PHE A 105 -3.45 6.06 21.57
C PHE A 105 -4.91 6.50 21.42
N ARG A 106 -5.69 6.48 22.52
CA ARG A 106 -7.11 6.88 22.50
C ARG A 106 -7.31 8.34 22.14
N SER A 107 -6.41 9.22 22.59
CA SER A 107 -6.49 10.66 22.29
C SER A 107 -6.35 11.00 20.80
N THR A 108 -5.73 10.12 20.01
CA THR A 108 -5.56 10.33 18.55
C THR A 108 -6.46 9.43 17.70
N LEU A 109 -7.12 8.43 18.29
CA LEU A 109 -8.01 7.52 17.59
C LEU A 109 -9.40 8.13 17.43
N THR A 110 -9.87 8.21 16.18
CA THR A 110 -11.24 8.60 15.87
C THR A 110 -12.04 7.40 15.35
N PRO A 111 -13.37 7.34 15.57
CA PRO A 111 -14.21 6.27 15.02
C PRO A 111 -14.09 6.14 13.50
N LEU A 112 -13.98 7.28 12.80
CA LEU A 112 -13.78 7.31 11.36
C LEU A 112 -12.42 6.72 10.96
N ALA A 113 -11.33 7.06 11.66
CA ALA A 113 -10.02 6.49 11.38
C ALA A 113 -10.00 4.97 11.63
N LEU A 114 -10.69 4.51 12.67
CA LEU A 114 -10.81 3.08 12.97
C LEU A 114 -11.57 2.33 11.88
N ALA A 115 -12.76 2.82 11.50
CA ALA A 115 -13.60 2.18 10.50
C ALA A 115 -12.96 2.23 9.10
N ALA A 116 -12.49 3.41 8.69
CA ALA A 116 -11.92 3.61 7.36
C ALA A 116 -10.55 2.95 7.22
N GLY A 117 -9.71 3.04 8.25
CA GLY A 117 -8.42 2.33 8.31
C GLY A 117 -8.62 0.82 8.31
N GLY A 118 -9.52 0.30 9.14
CA GLY A 118 -9.88 -1.12 9.18
C GLY A 118 -10.33 -1.65 7.82
N LEU A 119 -11.23 -0.93 7.13
CA LEU A 119 -11.66 -1.30 5.78
C LEU A 119 -10.49 -1.28 4.78
N ALA A 120 -9.57 -0.31 4.87
CA ALA A 120 -8.41 -0.23 4.00
C ALA A 120 -7.49 -1.45 4.19
N TYR A 121 -7.27 -1.88 5.43
CA TYR A 121 -6.55 -3.11 5.73
C TYR A 121 -7.22 -4.34 5.12
N THR A 122 -8.53 -4.51 5.33
CA THR A 122 -9.29 -5.64 4.79
C THR A 122 -9.19 -5.71 3.27
N LEU A 123 -9.40 -4.58 2.58
CA LEU A 123 -9.30 -4.49 1.14
C LEU A 123 -7.87 -4.82 0.66
N LEU A 124 -6.85 -4.27 1.31
CA LEU A 124 -5.46 -4.54 0.94
C LEU A 124 -5.10 -6.02 1.10
N MET A 125 -5.48 -6.66 2.21
CA MET A 125 -5.25 -8.09 2.44
C MET A 125 -6.01 -8.93 1.41
N MET A 126 -7.27 -8.60 1.15
CA MET A 126 -8.09 -9.27 0.16
C MET A 126 -7.43 -9.22 -1.23
N PHE A 127 -6.97 -8.05 -1.67
CA PHE A 127 -6.33 -7.93 -2.99
C PHE A 127 -4.94 -8.60 -3.05
N ALA A 128 -4.18 -8.57 -1.97
CA ALA A 128 -2.83 -9.13 -1.93
C ALA A 128 -2.83 -10.67 -1.92
N PHE A 129 -3.78 -11.28 -1.22
CA PHE A 129 -3.75 -12.72 -0.93
C PHE A 129 -4.83 -13.51 -1.66
N THR A 130 -5.86 -12.87 -2.24
CA THR A 130 -6.84 -13.59 -3.07
C THR A 130 -6.22 -13.91 -4.43
N PRO A 131 -6.11 -15.19 -4.82
CA PRO A 131 -5.63 -15.54 -6.14
C PRO A 131 -6.56 -15.00 -7.23
N LYS A 132 -5.99 -14.45 -8.31
CA LYS A 132 -6.78 -13.85 -9.40
C LYS A 132 -7.81 -14.81 -9.99
N HIS A 133 -7.47 -16.09 -10.16
CA HIS A 133 -8.41 -17.08 -10.72
C HIS A 133 -9.61 -17.32 -9.80
N VAL A 134 -9.41 -17.36 -8.47
CA VAL A 134 -10.51 -17.48 -7.49
C VAL A 134 -11.42 -16.25 -7.56
N ALA A 135 -10.84 -15.05 -7.55
CA ALA A 135 -11.61 -13.81 -7.60
C ALA A 135 -12.39 -13.64 -8.91
N VAL A 136 -11.76 -13.95 -10.05
CA VAL A 136 -12.37 -13.88 -11.37
C VAL A 136 -13.46 -14.95 -11.52
N HIS A 137 -13.28 -16.15 -10.96
CA HIS A 137 -14.32 -17.17 -10.96
C HIS A 137 -15.54 -16.76 -10.12
N ALA A 138 -15.32 -16.13 -8.96
CA ALA A 138 -16.40 -15.72 -8.06
C ALA A 138 -17.19 -14.48 -8.56
N LEU A 139 -16.51 -13.49 -9.14
CA LEU A 139 -17.12 -12.19 -9.47
C LEU A 139 -17.21 -11.92 -10.97
N GLY A 140 -16.47 -12.66 -11.80
CA GLY A 140 -16.21 -12.32 -13.19
C GLY A 140 -15.09 -11.28 -13.37
N PRO A 141 -14.46 -11.22 -14.54
CA PRO A 141 -13.28 -10.39 -14.78
C PRO A 141 -13.57 -8.88 -14.68
N LEU A 142 -14.74 -8.43 -15.15
CA LEU A 142 -15.12 -7.02 -15.12
C LEU A 142 -15.43 -6.55 -13.70
N ALA A 143 -16.22 -7.32 -12.94
CA ALA A 143 -16.56 -6.95 -11.57
C ALA A 143 -15.31 -6.97 -10.68
N TRP A 144 -14.46 -7.99 -10.79
CA TRP A 144 -13.19 -8.02 -10.05
C TRP A 144 -12.31 -6.80 -10.34
N ARG A 145 -12.16 -6.42 -11.61
CA ARG A 145 -11.40 -5.22 -12.00
C ARG A 145 -11.99 -3.94 -11.41
N ARG A 146 -13.33 -3.80 -11.41
CA ARG A 146 -14.01 -2.65 -10.79
C ARG A 146 -13.82 -2.63 -9.29
N THR A 147 -13.93 -3.78 -8.62
CA THR A 147 -13.67 -3.92 -7.18
C THR A 147 -12.24 -3.50 -6.83
N GLN A 148 -11.24 -3.96 -7.58
CA GLN A 148 -9.86 -3.54 -7.39
C GLN A 148 -9.69 -2.03 -7.59
N ALA A 149 -10.29 -1.46 -8.63
CA ALA A 149 -10.19 -0.03 -8.90
C ALA A 149 -10.82 0.83 -7.79
N VAL A 150 -12.03 0.49 -7.35
CA VAL A 150 -12.72 1.19 -6.27
C VAL A 150 -11.95 1.02 -4.97
N GLY A 151 -11.51 -0.20 -4.64
CA GLY A 151 -10.75 -0.46 -3.42
C GLY A 151 -9.39 0.24 -3.38
N PHE A 152 -8.65 0.28 -4.49
CA PHE A 152 -7.41 1.04 -4.60
C PHE A 152 -7.66 2.55 -4.54
N GLY A 153 -8.79 3.02 -5.07
CA GLY A 153 -9.24 4.41 -4.91
C GLY A 153 -9.48 4.74 -3.43
N PHE A 154 -10.20 3.88 -2.71
CA PHE A 154 -10.46 4.03 -1.29
C PHE A 154 -9.16 4.06 -0.47
N ILE A 155 -8.28 3.06 -0.62
CA ILE A 155 -6.99 3.00 0.10
C ILE A 155 -6.16 4.26 -0.18
N TRP A 156 -6.16 4.74 -1.42
CA TRP A 156 -5.45 5.96 -1.77
C TRP A 156 -6.01 7.21 -1.09
N ILE A 157 -7.33 7.36 -1.01
CA ILE A 157 -7.96 8.48 -0.28
C ILE A 157 -7.50 8.48 1.18
N ILE A 158 -7.41 7.30 1.79
CA ILE A 158 -6.91 7.15 3.17
C ILE A 158 -5.44 7.62 3.28
N PHE A 159 -4.57 7.22 2.35
CA PHE A 159 -3.19 7.71 2.36
C PHE A 159 -3.11 9.22 2.17
N VAL A 160 -3.84 9.78 1.19
CA VAL A 160 -3.86 11.23 0.96
C VAL A 160 -4.32 11.98 2.19
N ARG A 161 -5.44 11.57 2.79
CA ARG A 161 -5.94 12.20 4.03
C ARG A 161 -4.88 12.14 5.14
N THR A 162 -4.23 10.97 5.30
CA THR A 162 -3.22 10.74 6.35
C THR A 162 -2.01 11.65 6.19
N TYR A 163 -1.50 11.83 4.97
CA TYR A 163 -0.36 12.72 4.74
C TYR A 163 -0.77 14.19 4.72
N PHE A 164 -1.94 14.51 4.16
CA PHE A 164 -2.47 15.87 4.14
C PHE A 164 -2.59 16.44 5.56
N SER A 165 -3.17 15.68 6.50
CA SER A 165 -3.30 16.10 7.90
C SER A 165 -1.97 16.28 8.62
N ARG A 166 -0.85 15.79 8.05
CA ARG A 166 0.49 15.87 8.64
C ARG A 166 1.37 16.96 8.04
N THR A 167 0.93 17.61 6.95
CA THR A 167 1.75 18.60 6.23
C THR A 167 2.22 19.78 7.09
N ALA A 168 1.44 20.16 8.11
CA ALA A 168 1.80 21.24 9.03
C ALA A 168 2.91 20.85 10.03
N GLU A 169 3.00 19.57 10.38
CA GLU A 169 3.91 19.07 11.42
C GLU A 169 5.15 18.37 10.83
N ASP A 170 5.01 17.79 9.63
CA ASP A 170 6.01 16.95 9.00
C ASP A 170 6.10 17.27 7.50
N PRO A 171 7.08 18.10 7.08
CA PRO A 171 7.26 18.47 5.68
C PRO A 171 7.49 17.27 4.75
N THR A 172 7.97 16.12 5.27
CA THR A 172 8.12 14.90 4.47
C THR A 172 6.77 14.38 3.95
N ALA A 173 5.65 14.74 4.58
CA ALA A 173 4.32 14.41 4.09
C ALA A 173 4.04 14.98 2.69
N ILE A 174 4.63 16.13 2.35
CA ILE A 174 4.50 16.74 1.02
C ILE A 174 5.08 15.83 -0.06
N PHE A 175 6.23 15.20 0.20
CA PHE A 175 6.85 14.25 -0.71
C PHE A 175 5.90 13.08 -1.03
N PHE A 176 5.27 12.49 -0.02
CA PHE A 176 4.30 11.41 -0.23
C PHE A 176 3.03 11.88 -0.94
N LEU A 177 2.55 13.10 -0.68
CA LEU A 177 1.42 13.67 -1.41
C LEU A 177 1.73 13.87 -2.89
N VAL A 178 2.94 14.31 -3.24
CA VAL A 178 3.38 14.44 -4.64
C VAL A 178 3.36 13.07 -5.33
N LEU A 179 3.88 12.02 -4.67
CA LEU A 179 3.83 10.65 -5.20
C LEU A 179 2.40 10.11 -5.36
N LEU A 180 1.52 10.42 -4.41
CA LEU A 180 0.11 10.04 -4.47
C LEU A 180 -0.64 10.83 -5.56
N GLY A 181 -0.33 12.10 -5.75
CA GLY A 181 -0.85 12.92 -6.84
C GLY A 181 -0.44 12.36 -8.21
N PHE A 182 0.84 11.98 -8.35
CA PHE A 182 1.34 11.28 -9.52
C PHE A 182 0.55 9.99 -9.79
N SER A 183 0.32 9.16 -8.76
CA SER A 183 -0.44 7.91 -8.96
C SER A 183 -1.93 8.10 -9.27
N ALA A 184 -2.56 9.19 -8.81
CA ALA A 184 -3.92 9.56 -9.19
C ALA A 184 -4.04 9.88 -10.69
N PHE A 185 -3.10 10.65 -11.24
CA PHE A 185 -3.08 11.02 -12.66
C PHE A 185 -3.18 9.79 -13.58
N PHE A 186 -2.45 8.71 -13.25
CA PHE A 186 -2.49 7.51 -14.05
C PHE A 186 -3.74 6.64 -13.79
N ARG A 187 -4.29 6.60 -12.58
CA ARG A 187 -5.42 5.67 -12.31
C ARG A 187 -6.76 6.09 -12.87
N GLY A 188 -7.05 7.39 -12.98
CA GLY A 188 -8.39 7.94 -13.24
C GLY A 188 -9.14 7.38 -14.46
N THR A 189 -8.44 6.80 -15.45
CA THR A 189 -9.07 6.27 -16.67
C THR A 189 -8.87 4.77 -16.87
N TRP A 190 -8.10 4.08 -16.03
CA TRP A 190 -7.72 2.69 -16.31
C TRP A 190 -8.87 1.71 -16.07
N ALA A 191 -9.65 1.87 -15.01
CA ALA A 191 -10.70 0.91 -14.63
C ALA A 191 -11.86 0.81 -15.63
N PHE A 192 -12.09 1.87 -16.40
CA PHE A 192 -13.25 2.00 -17.29
C PHE A 192 -12.93 1.76 -18.77
N ARG A 193 -11.65 1.51 -19.12
CA ARG A 193 -11.28 1.12 -20.49
C ARG A 193 -11.70 -0.32 -20.75
N THR A 194 -12.67 -0.50 -21.65
CA THR A 194 -12.91 -1.77 -22.33
C THR A 194 -11.65 -2.13 -23.13
N GLN A 195 -11.05 -3.29 -22.86
CA GLN A 195 -10.00 -3.77 -23.77
C GLN A 195 -10.68 -4.19 -25.08
N PRO A 196 -10.24 -3.70 -26.25
CA PRO A 196 -10.63 -4.30 -27.51
C PRO A 196 -10.04 -5.70 -27.57
N GLY A 197 -10.88 -6.75 -27.60
CA GLY A 197 -10.46 -8.07 -28.07
C GLY A 197 -10.29 -9.21 -27.06
N SER A 198 -11.12 -9.35 -26.01
CA SER A 198 -11.19 -10.64 -25.27
C SER A 198 -12.04 -11.70 -25.99
N ASN A 199 -11.90 -11.81 -27.32
CA ASN A 199 -12.42 -12.90 -28.14
C ASN A 199 -11.31 -13.92 -28.42
N SER A 200 -10.64 -14.39 -27.38
CA SER A 200 -9.85 -15.62 -27.45
C SER A 200 -9.95 -16.30 -26.10
N LEU A 201 -10.69 -17.40 -26.14
CA LEU A 201 -10.95 -18.39 -25.09
C LEU A 201 -9.69 -18.80 -24.32
#